data_AF-A0A7J6RCF6-F1
#
_entry.id   AF-A0A7J6RCF6-F1
#
_cell.length_a   1.000
_cell.length_b   1.000
_cell.length_c   1.000
_cell.angle_alpha   90.00
_cell.angle_beta   90.00
_cell.angle_gamma   90.00
#
_symmetry.space_group_name_H-M   'P 1'
#
loop_
_entity.id
_entity.type
_entity.pdbx_description
1 polymer ?
#
loop_
_entity_poly.entity_id
_entity_poly.type
_entity_poly.pdbx_seq_one_letter_code
_entity_poly.pdbx_strand_id
1 'polypeptide(L)'
;HRKFTRIGEANEILSDPAKKFLYDMGGMESVRAMEKGDIPRGEDGHVTYPVPLEKLYTGSKEHVRINRRVVCTGCRQKPDLEKCRGCGKCPDEVKMVQQQVGPGFFVQQQQQVPSRERCKNEDTELELNIEKGMMDGEQVGEDTPCESQGMEPVYSLEIT
;
A
#
# COMPACT_ATOMS: atom_id res chain seq x y z
N HIS A 1 28.39 -24.92 8.19
CA HIS A 1 27.51 -24.89 7.01
C HIS A 1 26.15 -24.25 7.33
N ARG A 2 25.32 -24.80 8.24
CA ARG A 2 23.98 -24.25 8.60
C ARG A 2 23.90 -22.76 8.95
N LYS A 3 24.94 -22.18 9.58
CA LYS A 3 24.96 -20.74 9.89
C LYS A 3 25.01 -19.87 8.63
N PHE A 4 25.76 -20.29 7.61
CA PHE A 4 25.87 -19.55 6.35
C PHE A 4 24.57 -19.58 5.55
N THR A 5 23.84 -20.71 5.57
CA THR A 5 22.52 -20.82 4.95
C THR A 5 21.52 -19.84 5.56
N ARG A 6 21.44 -19.77 6.90
CA ARG A 6 20.55 -18.84 7.60
C ARG A 6 20.90 -17.37 7.35
N ILE A 7 22.19 -17.06 7.23
CA ILE A 7 22.64 -15.70 6.90
C ILE A 7 22.23 -15.35 5.47
N GLY A 8 22.34 -16.29 4.53
CA GLY A 8 21.87 -16.10 3.16
C GLY A 8 20.36 -15.84 3.10
N GLU A 9 19.56 -16.68 3.76
CA GLU A 9 18.10 -16.53 3.86
C GLU A 9 17.70 -15.19 4.48
N ALA A 10 18.37 -14.80 5.58
CA ALA A 10 18.09 -13.52 6.22
C ALA A 10 18.45 -12.33 5.32
N ASN A 11 19.58 -12.41 4.60
CA ASN A 11 19.98 -11.33 3.68
C ASN A 11 19.01 -11.19 2.51
N GLU A 12 18.47 -12.30 2.00
CA GLU A 12 17.46 -12.24 0.94
C GLU A 12 16.21 -11.45 1.40
N ILE A 13 15.71 -11.73 2.60
CA ILE A 13 14.54 -11.02 3.16
C ILE A 13 14.87 -9.57 3.48
N LEU A 14 16.04 -9.30 4.06
CA LEU A 14 16.43 -7.95 4.48
C LEU A 14 16.92 -7.06 3.33
N SER A 15 17.31 -7.66 2.19
CA SER A 15 17.73 -6.93 0.99
C SER A 15 16.56 -6.29 0.25
N ASP A 16 15.36 -6.86 0.36
CA ASP A 16 14.14 -6.36 -0.27
C ASP A 16 13.26 -5.68 0.80
N PRO A 17 12.95 -4.37 0.66
CA PRO A 17 12.16 -3.64 1.65
C PRO A 17 10.73 -4.20 1.81
N ALA A 18 10.12 -4.72 0.74
CA ALA A 18 8.80 -5.33 0.79
C ALA A 18 8.83 -6.66 1.55
N LYS A 19 9.81 -7.54 1.24
CA LYS A 19 9.98 -8.80 1.99
C LYS A 19 10.27 -8.54 3.47
N LYS A 20 11.12 -7.55 3.77
CA LYS A 20 11.43 -7.14 5.13
C LYS A 20 10.18 -6.68 5.88
N PHE A 21 9.40 -5.79 5.28
CA PHE A 21 8.17 -5.29 5.89
C PHE A 21 7.17 -6.41 6.20
N LEU A 22 6.98 -7.34 5.25
CA LEU A 22 6.12 -8.51 5.46
C LEU A 22 6.63 -9.42 6.57
N TYR A 23 7.95 -9.63 6.63
CA TYR A 23 8.58 -10.39 7.70
C TYR A 23 8.39 -9.71 9.06
N ASP A 24 8.52 -8.39 9.13
CA ASP A 24 8.30 -7.63 10.36
C ASP A 24 6.83 -7.67 10.81
N MET A 25 5.88 -7.73 9.87
CA MET A 25 4.44 -7.80 10.17
C MET A 25 3.94 -9.20 10.55
N GLY A 26 4.39 -10.25 9.87
CA GLY A 26 3.85 -11.61 10.06
C GLY A 26 4.87 -12.73 9.90
N GLY A 27 6.16 -12.40 9.97
CA GLY A 27 7.26 -13.35 9.92
C GLY A 27 7.39 -14.05 8.57
N MET A 28 8.00 -15.23 8.58
CA MET A 28 8.25 -16.03 7.38
C MET A 28 6.97 -16.45 6.64
N GLU A 29 5.83 -16.52 7.34
CA GLU A 29 4.57 -16.94 6.73
C GLU A 29 4.06 -15.89 5.73
N SER A 30 4.16 -14.60 6.09
CA SER A 30 3.79 -13.50 5.21
C SER A 30 4.70 -13.38 3.99
N VAL A 31 6.02 -13.59 4.16
CA VAL A 31 6.97 -13.58 3.03
C VAL A 31 6.65 -14.71 2.04
N ARG A 32 6.36 -15.92 2.54
CA ARG A 32 5.98 -17.06 1.70
C ARG A 32 4.63 -16.86 1.01
N ALA A 33 3.67 -16.21 1.67
CA ALA A 33 2.39 -15.86 1.05
C ALA A 33 2.59 -14.89 -0.12
N MET A 34 3.53 -13.93 0.01
CA MET A 34 3.91 -13.03 -1.09
C MET A 34 4.48 -13.80 -2.28
N GLU A 35 5.41 -14.73 -2.02
CA GLU A 35 6.04 -15.55 -3.06
C GLU A 35 5.04 -16.44 -3.79
N LYS A 36 3.93 -16.82 -3.13
CA LYS A 36 2.81 -17.56 -3.73
C LYS A 36 1.81 -16.67 -4.46
N GLY A 37 1.90 -15.35 -4.33
CA GLY A 37 0.92 -14.41 -4.89
C GLY A 37 -0.40 -14.34 -4.11
N ASP A 38 -0.45 -14.85 -2.88
CA ASP A 38 -1.65 -14.91 -2.05
C ASP A 38 -1.93 -13.60 -1.28
N ILE A 39 -1.10 -12.57 -1.46
CA ILE A 39 -1.31 -11.25 -0.84
C ILE A 39 -2.18 -10.40 -1.77
N PRO A 40 -3.41 -10.04 -1.37
CA PRO A 40 -4.25 -9.16 -2.16
C PRO A 40 -3.58 -7.78 -2.24
N ARG A 41 -3.35 -7.28 -3.46
CA ARG A 41 -2.96 -5.89 -3.68
C ARG A 41 -4.18 -5.00 -3.45
N GLY A 42 -3.96 -3.88 -2.79
CA GLY A 42 -4.98 -2.83 -2.69
C GLY A 42 -5.26 -2.23 -4.07
N GLU A 43 -6.39 -1.54 -4.18
CA GLU A 43 -6.67 -0.72 -5.36
C GLU A 43 -5.69 0.46 -5.42
N ASP A 44 -5.24 0.79 -6.62
CA ASP A 44 -4.28 1.87 -6.87
C ASP A 44 -4.97 3.24 -6.73
N GLY A 45 -4.27 4.21 -6.15
CA GLY A 45 -4.81 5.55 -5.98
C GLY A 45 -4.48 6.43 -7.18
N HIS A 46 -5.47 6.86 -7.95
CA HIS A 46 -5.23 7.79 -9.06
C HIS A 46 -5.18 9.24 -8.56
N VAL A 47 -4.06 9.93 -8.82
CA VAL A 47 -3.88 11.36 -8.52
C VAL A 47 -3.50 12.08 -9.81
N THR A 48 -4.12 13.22 -10.07
CA THR A 48 -3.83 14.03 -11.25
C THR A 48 -2.87 15.16 -10.89
N TYR A 49 -1.77 15.27 -11.63
CA TYR A 49 -0.72 16.26 -11.36
C TYR A 49 -0.54 17.21 -12.55
N PRO A 50 -0.80 18.53 -12.38
CA PRO A 50 -0.63 19.50 -13.45
C PRO A 50 0.86 19.78 -13.69
N VAL A 51 1.31 19.63 -14.95
CA VAL A 51 2.71 19.82 -15.34
C VAL A 51 2.82 20.84 -16.48
N PRO A 52 3.71 21.85 -16.37
CA PRO A 52 3.96 22.76 -17.48
C PRO A 52 4.77 22.09 -18.59
N LEU A 53 4.49 22.47 -19.83
CA LEU A 53 5.11 21.93 -21.04
C LEU A 53 6.66 21.93 -21.00
N GLU A 54 7.25 22.96 -20.40
CA GLU A 54 8.71 23.11 -20.25
C GLU A 54 9.37 21.91 -19.56
N LYS A 55 8.72 21.39 -18.51
CA LYS A 55 9.21 20.27 -17.71
C LYS A 55 9.17 18.96 -18.48
N LEU A 56 8.18 18.78 -19.35
CA LEU A 56 8.06 17.62 -20.25
C LEU A 56 9.15 17.61 -21.32
N TYR A 57 9.64 18.78 -21.74
CA TYR A 57 10.74 18.88 -22.71
C TYR A 57 12.12 18.68 -22.08
N THR A 58 12.35 19.19 -20.87
CA THR A 58 13.65 19.07 -20.21
C THR A 58 13.82 17.79 -19.40
N GLY A 59 12.73 17.17 -18.96
CA GLY A 59 12.71 16.12 -17.93
C GLY A 59 13.07 16.71 -16.56
N SER A 60 12.38 16.28 -15.51
CA SER A 60 12.59 16.81 -14.16
C SER A 60 12.13 15.86 -13.07
N LYS A 61 12.64 16.06 -11.85
CA LYS A 61 12.20 15.38 -10.64
C LYS A 61 11.47 16.38 -9.76
N GLU A 62 10.22 16.10 -9.40
CA GLU A 62 9.39 16.99 -8.60
C GLU A 62 8.93 16.30 -7.31
N HIS A 63 8.92 17.02 -6.20
CA HIS A 63 8.46 16.48 -4.92
C HIS A 63 6.99 16.84 -4.72
N VAL A 64 6.12 15.83 -4.72
CA VAL A 64 4.67 15.98 -4.58
C VAL A 64 4.25 15.57 -3.16
N ARG A 65 3.39 16.37 -2.52
CA ARG A 65 2.80 16.04 -1.23
C ARG A 65 1.44 15.38 -1.43
N ILE A 66 1.27 14.19 -0.88
CA ILE A 66 0.02 13.44 -0.95
C ILE A 66 -0.49 13.12 0.44
N ASN A 67 -1.78 13.36 0.62
CA ASN A 67 -2.51 12.92 1.79
C ASN A 67 -2.92 11.46 1.62
N ARG A 68 -2.22 10.54 2.30
CA ARG A 68 -2.54 9.11 2.26
C ARG A 68 -3.01 8.61 3.61
N ARG A 69 -3.80 7.54 3.60
CA ARG A 69 -4.23 6.86 4.83
C ARG A 69 -3.20 5.84 5.26
N VAL A 70 -2.76 5.91 6.51
CA VAL A 70 -1.86 4.94 7.12
C VAL A 70 -2.56 4.18 8.25
N VAL A 71 -2.27 2.89 8.35
CA VAL A 71 -2.75 2.04 9.45
C VAL A 71 -1.85 2.25 10.67
N CYS A 72 -2.46 2.64 11.80
CA CYS A 72 -1.74 2.88 13.04
C CYS A 72 -1.37 1.57 13.73
N THR A 73 -0.13 1.13 13.56
CA THR A 73 0.38 -0.14 14.12
C THR A 73 0.36 -0.16 15.66
N GLY A 74 -0.24 -1.21 16.22
CA GLY A 74 -0.35 -1.43 17.67
C GLY A 74 -1.42 -0.61 18.39
N CYS A 75 -2.10 0.33 17.71
CA CYS A 75 -3.15 1.16 18.31
C CYS A 75 -4.48 0.40 18.54
N ARG A 76 -4.65 -0.75 17.91
CA ARG A 76 -5.75 -1.68 18.21
C ARG A 76 -5.65 -2.27 19.61
N GLN A 77 -4.43 -2.60 20.06
CA GLN A 77 -4.20 -3.24 21.36
C GLN A 77 -3.94 -2.22 22.47
N LYS A 78 -3.26 -1.11 22.15
CA LYS A 78 -2.87 -0.06 23.11
C LYS A 78 -3.27 1.31 22.57
N PRO A 79 -4.56 1.69 22.68
CA PRO A 79 -5.06 2.95 22.12
C PRO A 79 -4.57 4.20 22.87
N ASP A 80 -4.15 4.06 24.13
CA ASP A 80 -3.76 5.19 24.98
C ASP A 80 -2.33 5.69 24.76
N LEU A 81 -1.57 5.06 23.86
CA LEU A 81 -0.22 5.51 23.53
C LEU A 81 -0.27 6.86 22.80
N GLU A 82 0.73 7.71 23.05
CA GLU A 82 0.84 9.02 22.39
C GLU A 82 0.87 8.91 20.86
N LYS A 83 1.52 7.87 20.31
CA LYS A 83 1.54 7.58 18.87
C LYS A 83 0.15 7.30 18.26
N CYS A 84 -0.83 6.94 19.10
CA CYS A 84 -2.19 6.63 18.69
C CYS A 84 -3.11 7.86 18.77
N ARG A 85 -2.60 9.01 19.23
CA ARG A 85 -3.33 10.27 19.24
C ARG A 85 -3.63 10.67 17.81
N GLY A 86 -4.91 10.89 17.50
CA GLY A 86 -5.38 11.15 16.13
C GLY A 86 -5.69 9.91 15.29
N CYS A 87 -5.46 8.69 15.80
CA CYS A 87 -5.86 7.46 15.11
C CYS A 87 -7.35 7.14 15.36
N GLY A 88 -8.17 7.25 14.31
CA GLY A 88 -9.58 6.91 14.28
C GLY A 88 -9.83 5.46 13.88
N LYS A 89 -11.10 5.03 13.82
CA LYS A 89 -11.49 3.73 13.24
C LYS A 89 -11.25 3.78 11.72
N CYS A 90 -10.66 2.74 11.13
CA CYS A 90 -10.58 2.64 9.68
C CYS A 90 -11.99 2.46 9.07
N PRO A 91 -12.22 2.80 7.79
CA PRO A 91 -13.51 2.54 7.16
C PRO A 91 -13.78 1.03 7.08
N ASP A 92 -15.06 0.69 7.06
CA ASP A 92 -15.51 -0.70 7.04
C ASP A 92 -15.27 -1.33 5.66
N GLU A 93 -14.88 -2.60 5.65
CA GLU A 93 -14.57 -3.36 4.43
C GLU A 93 -15.82 -4.06 3.91
N VAL A 94 -15.95 -4.21 2.59
CA VAL A 94 -17.01 -5.03 1.99
C VAL A 94 -16.44 -6.42 1.70
N LYS A 95 -16.98 -7.47 2.33
CA LYS A 95 -16.57 -8.87 2.10
C LYS A 95 -17.71 -9.69 1.52
N MET A 96 -17.39 -10.61 0.61
CA MET A 96 -18.33 -11.64 0.19
C MET A 96 -18.42 -12.71 1.26
N VAL A 97 -19.55 -12.78 1.96
CA VAL A 97 -19.83 -13.80 2.97
C VAL A 97 -20.77 -14.84 2.37
N GLN A 98 -20.45 -16.12 2.54
CA GLN A 98 -21.37 -17.20 2.16
C GLN A 98 -22.44 -17.34 3.24
N GLN A 99 -23.66 -16.92 2.94
CA GLN A 99 -24.80 -17.04 3.84
C GLN A 99 -25.67 -18.21 3.42
N GLN A 100 -25.99 -19.09 4.36
CA GLN A 100 -26.94 -20.17 4.13
C GLN A 100 -28.36 -19.60 4.09
N VAL A 101 -29.04 -19.74 2.96
CA VAL A 101 -30.44 -19.30 2.78
C VAL A 101 -31.44 -20.44 2.92
N GLY A 102 -30.96 -21.68 2.97
CA GLY A 102 -31.76 -22.87 3.21
C GLY A 102 -30.90 -24.13 3.33
N PRO A 103 -31.49 -25.29 3.64
CA PRO A 103 -30.76 -26.56 3.68
C PRO A 103 -30.10 -26.84 2.32
N GLY A 104 -28.76 -26.86 2.28
CA GLY A 104 -27.99 -27.07 1.04
C GLY A 104 -27.86 -25.86 0.11
N PHE A 105 -28.47 -24.71 0.42
CA PHE A 105 -28.38 -23.49 -0.40
C PHE A 105 -27.55 -22.42 0.30
N PHE A 106 -26.41 -22.09 -0.30
CA PHE A 106 -25.53 -20.99 0.12
C PHE A 106 -25.51 -19.91 -0.97
N VAL A 107 -25.58 -18.65 -0.57
CA VAL A 107 -25.42 -17.50 -1.47
C VAL A 107 -24.20 -16.69 -1.06
N GLN A 108 -23.46 -16.16 -2.03
CA GLN A 108 -22.42 -15.17 -1.77
C GLN A 108 -23.09 -13.79 -1.68
N GLN A 109 -23.13 -13.20 -0.49
CA GLN A 109 -23.68 -11.88 -0.25
C GLN A 109 -22.55 -10.90 0.10
N GLN A 110 -22.58 -9.70 -0.50
CA GLN A 110 -21.70 -8.61 -0.06
C GLN A 110 -22.19 -8.07 1.28
N GLN A 111 -21.37 -8.18 2.31
CA GLN A 111 -21.66 -7.67 3.66
C GLN A 111 -20.58 -6.67 4.07
N GLN A 112 -21.01 -5.53 4.63
CA GLN A 112 -20.10 -4.58 5.25
C GLN A 112 -19.62 -5.15 6.59
N VAL A 113 -18.31 -5.42 6.67
CA VAL A 113 -17.63 -5.95 7.84
C VAL A 113 -16.90 -4.79 8.53
N PRO A 114 -17.19 -4.54 9.82
CA PRO A 114 -16.56 -3.44 10.51
C PRO A 114 -15.05 -3.64 10.63
N SER A 115 -14.28 -2.60 10.31
CA SER A 115 -12.84 -2.67 10.46
C SER A 115 -12.46 -2.75 11.94
N ARG A 116 -11.43 -3.55 12.24
CA ARG A 116 -10.86 -3.68 13.59
C ARG A 116 -9.63 -2.79 13.80
N GLU A 117 -9.08 -2.27 12.72
CA GLU A 117 -7.86 -1.49 12.72
C GLU A 117 -8.14 0.00 12.91
N ARG A 118 -7.10 0.75 13.29
CA ARG A 118 -7.16 2.19 13.44
C ARG A 118 -6.29 2.87 12.40
N CYS A 119 -6.78 3.99 11.85
CA CYS A 119 -6.15 4.69 10.75
C CYS A 119 -6.06 6.19 11.03
N LYS A 120 -5.10 6.85 10.38
CA LYS A 120 -5.01 8.31 10.28
C LYS A 120 -4.56 8.69 8.87
N ASN A 121 -4.80 9.94 8.48
CA ASN A 121 -4.27 10.47 7.23
C ASN A 121 -2.98 11.25 7.54
N GLU A 122 -1.97 11.04 6.70
CA GLU A 122 -0.67 11.69 6.81
C GLU A 122 -0.23 12.21 5.44
N ASP A 123 0.36 13.40 5.42
CA ASP A 123 0.97 13.96 4.23
C ASP A 123 2.35 13.34 4.03
N THR A 124 2.53 12.63 2.92
CA THR A 124 3.80 12.02 2.51
C THR A 124 4.34 12.73 1.29
N GLU A 125 5.64 13.06 1.29
CA GLU A 125 6.33 13.60 0.12
C GLU A 125 6.87 12.45 -0.73
N LEU A 126 6.54 12.45 -2.02
CA LEU A 126 6.95 11.46 -2.99
C LEU A 126 7.68 12.14 -4.15
N GLU A 127 8.68 11.46 -4.73
CA GLU A 127 9.44 11.97 -5.86
C GLU A 127 8.83 11.49 -7.17
N LEU A 128 8.27 12.41 -7.93
CA LEU A 128 7.74 12.18 -9.27
C LEU A 128 8.88 12.35 -10.29
N ASN A 129 9.19 11.29 -11.03
CA ASN A 129 10.13 11.32 -12.15
C ASN A 129 9.39 11.63 -13.45
N ILE A 130 9.57 12.85 -13.99
CA ILE A 130 9.00 13.27 -15.28
C ILE A 130 10.06 13.04 -16.36
N GLU A 131 9.81 12.06 -17.23
CA GLU A 131 10.68 11.77 -18.36
C GLU A 131 10.43 12.72 -19.55
N LYS A 132 11.43 12.82 -20.42
CA LYS A 132 11.34 13.67 -21.61
C LYS A 132 10.36 13.08 -22.62
N GLY A 133 9.41 13.88 -23.06
CA GLY A 133 8.43 13.48 -24.06
C GLY A 133 7.25 12.69 -23.51
N MET A 134 7.03 12.70 -22.20
CA MET A 134 5.80 12.20 -21.59
C MET A 134 4.57 12.89 -22.17
N MET A 135 3.51 12.10 -22.41
CA MET A 135 2.27 12.57 -23.01
C MET A 135 1.22 12.93 -21.96
N ASP A 136 0.21 13.70 -22.39
CA ASP A 136 -0.97 13.96 -21.57
C ASP A 136 -1.69 12.65 -21.20
N GLY A 137 -2.04 12.49 -19.93
CA GLY A 137 -2.67 11.28 -19.39
C GLY A 137 -1.71 10.10 -19.16
N GLU A 138 -0.40 10.27 -19.36
CA GLU A 138 0.58 9.23 -19.06
C GLU A 138 0.65 8.94 -17.55
N GLN A 139 0.73 7.65 -17.21
CA GLN A 139 0.74 7.20 -15.83
C GLN A 139 2.18 7.00 -15.34
N VAL A 140 2.57 7.75 -14.32
CA VAL A 140 3.85 7.56 -13.62
C VAL A 140 3.57 6.78 -12.35
N GLY A 141 4.22 5.63 -12.19
CA GLY A 141 4.19 4.86 -10.95
C GLY A 141 5.42 5.16 -10.10
N GLU A 142 5.31 4.96 -8.79
CA GLU A 142 6.48 4.97 -7.92
C GLU A 142 7.22 3.62 -8.06
N ASP A 143 8.54 3.63 -8.30
CA ASP A 143 9.37 2.42 -8.30
C ASP A 143 9.61 1.87 -6.88
N THR A 144 9.21 2.61 -5.84
CA THR A 144 9.36 2.20 -4.46
C THR A 144 8.19 1.29 -4.07
N PRO A 145 8.43 0.01 -3.74
CA PRO A 145 7.38 -0.84 -3.21
C PRO A 145 6.85 -0.20 -1.93
N CYS A 146 5.59 0.20 -1.95
CA CYS A 146 4.96 0.93 -0.86
C CYS A 146 5.14 0.13 0.45
N GLU A 147 5.84 0.70 1.43
CA GLU A 147 6.05 0.13 2.79
C GLU A 147 4.75 -0.04 3.58
N SER A 148 3.60 0.06 2.93
CA SER A 148 2.28 -0.18 3.50
C SER A 148 1.42 -0.80 2.43
N GLN A 149 0.96 -2.03 2.66
CA GLN A 149 -0.11 -2.62 1.87
C GLN A 149 -1.29 -1.64 1.83
N GLY A 150 -1.56 -1.10 0.65
CA GLY A 150 -2.70 -0.23 0.38
C GLY A 150 -2.29 1.12 -0.21
N MET A 151 -2.59 1.28 -1.50
CA MET A 151 -2.38 2.47 -2.34
C MET A 151 -0.91 2.71 -2.70
N GLU A 152 -0.48 2.16 -3.83
CA GLU A 152 0.52 2.83 -4.66
C GLU A 152 -0.21 3.99 -5.37
N PRO A 153 0.21 5.24 -5.15
CA PRO A 153 -0.35 6.35 -5.91
C PRO A 153 0.16 6.24 -7.35
N VAL A 154 -0.78 6.15 -8.29
CA VAL A 154 -0.51 6.22 -9.73
C VAL A 154 -0.86 7.63 -10.18
N TYR A 155 0.12 8.34 -10.74
CA TYR A 155 -0.03 9.72 -11.15
C TYR A 155 -0.43 9.79 -12.61
N SER A 156 -1.49 10.53 -12.92
CA SER A 156 -1.82 10.91 -14.29
C SER A 156 -1.36 12.34 -14.52
N LEU A 157 -0.55 12.57 -15.54
CA LEU A 157 -0.06 13.91 -15.89
C LEU A 157 -1.15 14.66 -16.67
N GLU A 158 -1.46 15.88 -16.25
CA GLU A 158 -2.29 16.82 -17.01
C GLU A 158 -1.42 17.99 -17.48
N ILE A 159 -1.36 18.21 -18.78
CA ILE A 159 -0.56 19.30 -19.35
C ILE A 159 -1.32 20.62 -19.24
N THR A 160 -0.69 21.61 -18.61
CA THR A 160 -1.21 23.00 -18.48
C THR A 160 -0.45 24.00 -19.32
#